data_AF-A0A937GZ66-F1
#
_entry.id   AF-A0A937GZ66-F1
#
_cell.length_a   1.000
_cell.length_b   1.000
_cell.length_c   1.000
_cell.angle_alpha   90.00
_cell.angle_beta   90.00
_cell.angle_gamma   90.00
#
_symmetry.space_group_name_H-M   'P 1'
#
loop_
_entity.id
_entity.type
_entity.pdbx_description
1 polymer ?
#
loop_
_entity_poly.entity_id
_entity_poly.type
_entity_poly.pdbx_seq_one_letter_code
_entity_poly.pdbx_strand_id
1 'polypeptide(L)'
;MYFTPQSLKQPQLKSTELVILKSLALGLGCDTIKNLLEFSDEDFEKKLNSLYTQLQVCNAFTAVGVAFKLGILKEKEFTSEKIKSAVLEFASQNICRFPSDSKDSKKQLWNFYDLLLDFTLYMDDHNRKTMLQ
;
A
#
# COMPACT_ATOMS: atom_id res chain seq x y z
N MET A 1 11.70 9.27 36.07
CA MET A 1 12.30 9.80 34.83
C MET A 1 11.33 9.50 33.71
N TYR A 2 10.58 10.51 33.24
CA TYR A 2 9.66 10.34 32.12
C TYR A 2 10.48 10.41 30.83
N PHE A 3 10.54 9.31 30.08
CA PHE A 3 11.00 9.34 28.70
C PHE A 3 9.97 10.12 27.88
N THR A 4 10.21 11.42 27.69
CA THR A 4 9.57 12.16 26.59
C THR A 4 10.02 11.50 25.29
N PRO A 5 9.09 11.01 24.44
CA PRO A 5 9.47 10.58 23.11
C PRO A 5 10.00 11.82 22.41
N GLN A 6 11.30 11.82 22.12
CA GLN A 6 11.90 12.85 21.28
C GLN A 6 11.04 12.91 20.01
N SER A 7 10.56 14.11 19.69
CA SER A 7 9.90 14.43 18.43
C SER A 7 10.86 14.02 17.31
N LEU A 8 10.75 12.77 16.85
CA LEU A 8 11.36 12.29 15.62
C LEU A 8 10.75 13.18 14.53
N LYS A 9 11.51 14.19 14.10
CA LYS A 9 11.19 14.96 12.91
C LYS A 9 10.91 13.92 11.84
N GLN A 10 9.67 13.83 11.37
CA GLN A 10 9.33 12.93 10.28
C GLN A 10 10.32 13.20 9.14
N PRO A 11 11.03 12.18 8.64
CA PRO A 11 11.97 12.38 7.56
C PRO A 11 11.20 12.98 6.38
N GLN A 12 11.63 14.18 5.96
CA GLN A 12 11.06 14.85 4.80
C GLN A 12 11.59 14.20 3.53
N LEU A 13 10.97 13.07 3.20
CA LEU A 13 11.26 12.35 1.96
C LEU A 13 10.90 13.21 0.76
N LYS A 14 11.79 13.23 -0.23
CA LYS A 14 11.50 13.86 -1.52
C LYS A 14 10.38 13.10 -2.21
N SER A 15 9.63 13.78 -3.07
CA SER A 15 8.53 13.17 -3.86
C SER A 15 8.96 11.87 -4.56
N THR A 16 10.17 11.85 -5.13
CA THR A 16 10.74 10.66 -5.77
C THR A 16 11.04 9.53 -4.80
N GLU A 17 11.57 9.82 -3.61
CA GLU A 17 11.89 8.82 -2.58
C GLU A 17 10.61 8.19 -2.03
N LEU A 18 9.55 8.99 -1.89
CA LEU A 18 8.20 8.53 -1.57
C LEU A 18 7.64 7.58 -2.63
N VAL A 19 7.84 7.87 -3.92
CA VAL A 19 7.40 6.98 -5.00
C VAL A 19 8.16 5.67 -4.95
N ILE A 20 9.49 5.69 -4.79
CA ILE A 20 10.30 4.47 -4.63
C ILE A 20 9.81 3.65 -3.44
N LEU A 21 9.61 4.29 -2.29
CA LEU A 21 9.15 3.64 -1.06
C LEU A 21 7.75 3.01 -1.21
N LYS A 22 6.82 3.69 -1.89
CA LYS A 22 5.49 3.13 -2.20
C LYS A 22 5.61 1.94 -3.14
N SER A 23 6.44 2.04 -4.17
CA SER A 23 6.67 0.93 -5.10
C SER A 23 7.27 -0.30 -4.41
N LEU A 24 8.19 -0.08 -3.46
CA LEU A 24 8.70 -1.16 -2.60
C LEU A 24 7.60 -1.76 -1.71
N ALA A 25 6.69 -0.93 -1.18
CA ALA A 25 5.54 -1.39 -0.40
C ALA A 25 4.52 -2.21 -1.23
N LEU A 26 4.47 -1.99 -2.56
CA LEU A 26 3.71 -2.82 -3.49
C LEU A 26 4.39 -4.16 -3.80
N GLY A 27 5.61 -4.38 -3.30
CA GLY A 27 6.39 -5.58 -3.59
C GLY A 27 7.10 -5.56 -4.94
N LEU A 28 7.23 -4.39 -5.58
CA LEU A 28 7.99 -4.26 -6.83
C LEU A 28 9.49 -4.39 -6.55
N GLY A 29 10.19 -5.16 -7.40
CA GLY A 29 11.64 -5.30 -7.34
C GLY A 29 12.37 -4.02 -7.77
N CYS A 30 13.59 -3.82 -7.26
CA CYS A 30 14.40 -2.64 -7.56
C CYS A 30 14.57 -2.38 -9.07
N ASP A 31 14.81 -3.41 -9.86
CA ASP A 31 14.94 -3.29 -11.33
C ASP A 31 13.66 -2.82 -12.00
N THR A 32 12.51 -3.32 -11.55
CA THR A 32 11.20 -2.89 -12.05
C THR A 32 10.94 -1.43 -11.73
N ILE A 33 11.25 -0.99 -10.51
CA ILE A 33 11.08 0.41 -10.08
C ILE A 33 12.01 1.33 -10.85
N LYS A 34 13.27 0.94 -11.02
CA LYS A 34 14.26 1.67 -11.81
C LYS A 34 13.79 1.90 -13.25
N ASN A 35 13.32 0.84 -13.90
CA ASN A 35 12.81 0.91 -15.28
C ASN A 35 11.54 1.78 -15.37
N LEU A 36 10.62 1.67 -14.41
CA LEU A 36 9.38 2.46 -14.39
C LEU A 36 9.63 3.96 -14.19
N LEU A 37 10.69 4.32 -13.47
CA LEU A 37 11.04 5.71 -13.17
C LEU A 37 12.11 6.28 -14.11
N GLU A 38 12.52 5.50 -15.12
CA GLU A 38 13.53 5.87 -16.12
C GLU A 38 14.84 6.39 -15.50
N PHE A 39 15.25 5.79 -14.38
CA PHE A 39 16.50 6.15 -13.72
C PHE A 39 17.70 5.37 -14.26
N SER A 40 18.85 6.04 -14.28
CA SER A 40 20.14 5.36 -14.40
C SER A 40 20.42 4.52 -13.14
N ASP A 41 21.28 3.51 -13.26
CA ASP A 41 21.67 2.67 -12.12
C ASP A 41 22.28 3.52 -10.98
N GLU A 42 23.18 4.45 -11.33
CA GLU A 42 23.83 5.35 -10.36
C GLU A 42 22.82 6.27 -9.64
N ASP A 43 21.86 6.84 -10.37
CA ASP A 43 20.85 7.73 -9.79
C ASP A 43 19.88 6.96 -8.89
N PHE A 44 19.48 5.75 -9.31
CA PHE A 44 18.59 4.90 -8.53
C PHE A 44 19.25 4.48 -7.21
N GLU A 45 20.49 3.98 -7.25
CA GLU A 45 21.24 3.61 -6.05
C GLU A 45 21.44 4.80 -5.12
N LYS A 46 21.77 5.98 -5.65
CA LYS A 46 21.93 7.19 -4.85
C LYS A 46 20.64 7.59 -4.13
N LYS A 47 19.49 7.51 -4.82
CA LYS A 47 18.17 7.78 -4.22
C LYS A 47 17.78 6.71 -3.19
N LEU A 48 18.07 5.44 -3.48
CA LEU A 48 17.78 4.32 -2.57
C LEU A 48 18.62 4.42 -1.29
N ASN A 49 19.91 4.74 -1.41
CA ASN A 49 20.80 4.96 -0.28
C ASN A 49 20.41 6.20 0.54
N SER A 50 19.98 7.28 -0.13
CA SER A 50 19.42 8.47 0.54
C SER A 50 18.16 8.11 1.34
N LEU A 51 17.22 7.37 0.74
CA LEU A 51 16.01 6.87 1.38
C LEU A 51 16.35 6.03 2.63
N TYR A 52 17.27 5.08 2.51
CA TYR A 52 17.70 4.22 3.61
C TYR A 52 18.38 4.98 4.74
N THR A 53 19.22 5.96 4.40
CA THR A 53 19.88 6.82 5.38
C THR A 53 18.87 7.67 6.14
N GLN A 54 17.89 8.27 5.44
CA GLN A 54 16.84 9.08 6.06
C GLN A 54 15.92 8.26 6.98
N LEU A 55 15.63 7.01 6.61
CA LEU A 55 14.83 6.09 7.41
C LEU A 55 15.65 5.33 8.47
N GLN A 56 16.99 5.47 8.48
CA GLN A 56 17.92 4.74 9.34
C GLN A 56 17.78 3.21 9.22
N VAL A 57 17.71 2.72 8.00
CA VAL A 57 17.50 1.30 7.65
C VAL A 57 18.56 0.82 6.67
N CYS A 58 18.66 -0.49 6.48
CA CYS A 58 19.69 -1.11 5.63
C CYS A 58 19.13 -1.88 4.43
N ASN A 59 17.80 -2.04 4.33
CA ASN A 59 17.17 -2.78 3.23
C ASN A 59 15.72 -2.33 3.00
N ALA A 60 15.17 -2.69 1.84
CA ALA A 60 13.83 -2.31 1.40
C ALA A 60 12.74 -2.80 2.38
N PHE A 61 12.86 -4.03 2.88
CA PHE A 61 11.88 -4.62 3.78
C PHE A 61 11.75 -3.81 5.08
N THR A 62 12.88 -3.48 5.70
CA THR A 62 12.92 -2.66 6.90
C THR A 62 12.51 -1.22 6.63
N ALA A 63 12.85 -0.66 5.45
CA ALA A 63 12.40 0.67 5.02
C ALA A 63 10.88 0.80 4.97
N VAL A 64 10.19 -0.17 4.36
CA VAL A 64 8.72 -0.19 4.27
C VAL A 64 8.09 -0.31 5.67
N GLY A 65 8.62 -1.19 6.52
CA GLY A 65 8.11 -1.37 7.89
C GLY A 65 8.30 -0.13 8.78
N VAL A 66 9.46 0.53 8.69
CA VAL A 66 9.74 1.78 9.42
C VAL A 66 8.86 2.92 8.89
N ALA A 67 8.73 3.05 7.57
CA ALA A 67 7.87 4.07 6.98
C ALA A 67 6.39 3.93 7.36
N PHE A 68 5.89 2.70 7.50
CA PHE A 68 4.56 2.45 8.02
C PHE A 68 4.43 2.89 9.49
N LYS A 69 5.38 2.50 10.35
CA LYS A 69 5.39 2.90 11.78
C LYS A 69 5.46 4.41 11.99
N LEU A 70 6.15 5.13 11.09
CA LEU A 70 6.28 6.59 11.13
C LEU A 70 5.06 7.32 10.53
N GLY A 71 4.07 6.58 9.99
CA GLY A 71 2.87 7.14 9.35
C GLY A 71 3.13 7.77 7.98
N ILE A 72 4.29 7.50 7.38
CA ILE A 72 4.68 7.99 6.06
C ILE A 72 3.93 7.22 4.97
N LEU A 73 3.88 5.89 5.13
CA LEU A 73 3.01 5.02 4.34
C LEU A 73 1.68 4.84 5.06
N LYS A 74 0.58 5.04 4.35
CA LYS A 74 -0.75 4.73 4.88
C LYS A 74 -1.02 3.22 4.80
N GLU A 75 -1.95 2.74 5.60
CA GLU A 75 -2.33 1.32 5.67
C GLU A 75 -2.70 0.72 4.30
N LYS A 76 -3.38 1.50 3.45
CA LYS A 76 -3.68 1.15 2.05
C LYS A 76 -2.44 0.95 1.16
N GLU A 77 -1.32 1.57 1.51
CA GLU A 77 -0.07 1.49 0.75
C GLU A 77 0.75 0.26 1.17
N PHE A 78 0.57 -0.20 2.41
CA PHE A 78 1.18 -1.42 2.96
C PHE A 78 0.40 -2.71 2.62
N THR A 79 -0.81 -2.59 2.05
CA THR A 79 -1.59 -3.75 1.59
C THR A 79 -0.93 -4.40 0.38
N SER A 80 -0.76 -5.73 0.39
CA SER A 80 -0.16 -6.50 -0.72
C SER A 80 -0.87 -6.25 -2.05
N GLU A 81 -0.10 -6.22 -3.16
CA GLU A 81 -0.64 -6.02 -4.51
C GLU A 81 -1.67 -7.09 -4.88
N LYS A 82 -1.49 -8.32 -4.41
CA LYS A 82 -2.46 -9.41 -4.59
C LYS A 82 -3.82 -9.07 -3.97
N ILE A 83 -3.82 -8.47 -2.78
CA ILE A 83 -5.05 -8.02 -2.11
C ILE A 83 -5.64 -6.83 -2.87
N LYS A 84 -4.81 -5.89 -3.36
CA LYS A 84 -5.26 -4.76 -4.17
C LYS A 84 -5.91 -5.20 -5.48
N SER A 85 -5.32 -6.17 -6.18
CA SER A 85 -5.89 -6.77 -7.39
C SER A 85 -7.21 -7.49 -7.09
N ALA A 86 -7.26 -8.27 -6.01
CA ALA A 86 -8.48 -8.95 -5.56
C ALA A 86 -9.60 -7.96 -5.21
N VAL A 87 -9.28 -6.86 -4.53
CA VAL A 87 -10.20 -5.74 -4.26
C VAL A 87 -10.72 -5.13 -5.56
N LEU A 88 -9.83 -4.85 -6.52
CA LEU A 88 -10.18 -4.23 -7.80
C LEU A 88 -11.07 -5.14 -8.65
N GLU A 89 -10.75 -6.43 -8.71
CA GLU A 89 -11.53 -7.43 -9.42
C GLU A 89 -12.94 -7.56 -8.82
N PHE A 90 -13.01 -7.71 -7.50
CA PHE A 90 -14.29 -7.78 -6.79
C PHE A 90 -15.13 -6.52 -6.98
N ALA A 91 -14.52 -5.34 -6.89
CA ALA A 91 -15.19 -4.07 -7.12
C ALA A 91 -15.74 -3.94 -8.56
N SER A 92 -14.94 -4.35 -9.56
CA SER A 92 -15.34 -4.36 -10.97
C SER A 92 -16.57 -5.26 -11.22
N GLN A 93 -16.58 -6.46 -10.62
CA GLN A 93 -17.69 -7.40 -10.75
C GLN A 93 -18.99 -6.91 -10.10
N ASN A 94 -18.89 -6.04 -9.09
CA ASN A 94 -20.03 -5.59 -8.30
C ASN A 94 -20.43 -4.12 -8.54
N ILE A 95 -19.73 -3.39 -9.42
CA ILE A 95 -20.00 -1.97 -9.68
C ILE A 95 -21.43 -1.71 -10.15
N CYS A 96 -22.03 -2.67 -10.86
CA CYS A 96 -23.41 -2.63 -11.33
C CYS A 96 -24.45 -2.60 -10.20
N ARG A 97 -24.09 -2.97 -8.96
CA ARG A 97 -24.97 -2.90 -7.78
C ARG A 97 -25.23 -1.45 -7.30
N PHE A 98 -24.49 -0.48 -7.85
CA PHE A 98 -24.59 0.94 -7.51
C PHE A 98 -25.03 1.77 -8.72
N PRO A 99 -26.32 1.75 -9.09
CA PRO A 99 -26.84 2.64 -10.12
C PRO A 99 -26.75 4.11 -9.66
N SER A 100 -26.32 4.98 -10.57
CA SER A 100 -26.00 6.40 -10.32
C SER A 100 -27.16 7.25 -9.80
N ASP A 101 -28.41 6.77 -9.88
CA ASP A 101 -29.63 7.54 -9.62
C ASP A 101 -30.36 7.19 -8.31
N SER A 102 -29.82 6.32 -7.45
CA SER A 102 -30.55 5.95 -6.22
C SER A 102 -30.52 7.06 -5.18
N LYS A 103 -31.59 7.85 -5.09
CA LYS A 103 -31.84 8.84 -4.02
C LYS A 103 -32.09 8.23 -2.63
N ASP A 104 -32.14 6.91 -2.53
CA ASP A 104 -32.40 6.20 -1.28
C ASP A 104 -31.08 5.82 -0.58
N SER A 105 -30.63 6.70 0.31
CA SER A 105 -29.39 6.56 1.07
C SER A 105 -29.40 5.34 2.00
N LYS A 106 -30.56 4.88 2.48
CA LYS A 106 -30.66 3.67 3.31
C LYS A 106 -30.46 2.41 2.48
N LYS A 107 -31.06 2.35 1.30
CA LYS A 107 -30.86 1.23 0.37
C LYS A 107 -29.40 1.12 -0.09
N GLN A 108 -28.76 2.25 -0.38
CA GLN A 108 -27.33 2.27 -0.70
C GLN A 108 -26.46 1.76 0.45
N LEU A 109 -26.76 2.17 1.70
CA LEU A 109 -26.04 1.69 2.88
C LEU A 109 -26.11 0.16 3.01
N TRP A 110 -27.29 -0.42 2.84
CA TRP A 110 -27.46 -1.88 2.86
C TRP A 110 -26.72 -2.57 1.71
N ASN A 111 -26.77 -2.02 0.50
CA ASN A 111 -26.01 -2.55 -0.63
C ASN A 111 -24.49 -2.50 -0.38
N PHE A 112 -23.99 -1.44 0.27
CA PHE A 112 -22.59 -1.35 0.67
C PHE A 112 -22.24 -2.35 1.77
N TYR A 113 -23.12 -2.52 2.77
CA TYR A 113 -22.92 -3.48 3.83
C TYR A 113 -22.83 -4.92 3.31
N ASP A 114 -23.79 -5.34 2.47
CA ASP A 114 -23.79 -6.66 1.84
C ASP A 114 -22.55 -6.86 0.97
N LEU A 115 -22.16 -5.84 0.21
CA LEU A 115 -20.94 -5.89 -0.60
C LEU A 115 -19.69 -6.14 0.26
N LEU A 116 -19.57 -5.47 1.41
CA LEU A 116 -18.42 -5.63 2.30
C LEU A 116 -18.41 -7.02 2.95
N LEU A 117 -19.56 -7.57 3.30
CA LEU A 117 -19.67 -8.96 3.77
C LEU A 117 -19.25 -9.95 2.68
N ASP A 118 -19.77 -9.80 1.46
CA ASP A 118 -19.38 -10.63 0.31
C ASP A 118 -17.87 -10.56 0.06
N PHE A 119 -17.27 -9.36 0.20
CA PHE A 119 -15.83 -9.18 0.08
C PHE A 119 -15.05 -9.91 1.17
N THR A 120 -15.50 -9.88 2.43
CA THR A 120 -14.82 -10.63 3.51
C THR A 120 -14.82 -12.13 3.26
N LEU A 121 -15.94 -12.69 2.78
CA LEU A 121 -16.03 -14.11 2.42
C LEU A 121 -15.16 -14.46 1.22
N TYR A 122 -15.13 -13.59 0.20
CA TYR A 122 -14.25 -13.72 -0.96
C TYR A 122 -12.78 -13.72 -0.57
N MET A 123 -12.36 -12.82 0.33
CA MET A 123 -10.99 -12.76 0.83
C MET A 123 -10.61 -13.99 1.65
N ASP A 124 -11.52 -14.53 2.47
CA ASP A 124 -11.29 -15.76 3.23
C ASP A 124 -11.11 -16.99 2.32
N ASP A 125 -11.85 -17.07 1.21
CA ASP A 125 -11.67 -18.11 0.19
C ASP A 125 -10.37 -17.92 -0.60
N HIS A 126 -10.07 -16.67 -1.00
CA HIS A 126 -8.85 -16.33 -1.73
C HIS A 126 -7.59 -16.59 -0.89
N ASN A 127 -7.62 -16.29 0.41
CA ASN A 127 -6.52 -16.58 1.32
C ASN A 127 -6.31 -18.08 1.50
N ARG A 128 -7.38 -18.86 1.70
CA ARG A 128 -7.34 -20.33 1.82
C ARG A 128 -6.76 -21.02 0.59
N LYS A 129 -7.18 -20.59 -0.62
CA LYS A 129 -6.66 -21.14 -1.89
C LYS A 129 -5.17 -20.92 -2.08
N THR A 130 -4.62 -19.86 -1.48
CA THR A 130 -3.21 -19.51 -1.68
C THR A 130 -2.25 -20.00 -0.60
N MET A 131 -2.76 -20.69 0.44
CA MET A 131 -1.92 -21.45 1.39
C MET A 131 -1.79 -22.93 1.01
N LEU A 132 -2.49 -23.38 -0.05
CA LEU A 132 -2.48 -24.75 -0.56
C LEU A 132 -1.66 -24.91 -1.85
N GLN A 133 -0.94 -23.86 -2.28
CA GLN A 133 0.02 -23.87 -3.38
C GLN A 133 1.41 -23.52 -2.84
#